data_AF-A0A562PD21-F1
#
_entry.id   AF-A0A562PD21-F1
#
_cell.length_a   1.000
_cell.length_b   1.000
_cell.length_c   1.000
_cell.angle_alpha   90.00
_cell.angle_beta   90.00
_cell.angle_gamma   90.00
#
_symmetry.space_group_name_H-M   'P 1'
#
loop_
_entity.id
_entity.type
_entity.pdbx_description
1 polymer ?
#
loop_
_entity_poly.entity_id
_entity_poly.type
_entity_poly.pdbx_seq_one_letter_code
_entity_poly.pdbx_strand_id
1 'polypeptide(L)'
;MSKYREVLAAGLLGLLASAGSASPQDAAAGEKVFAKCKACHAVGGGAKHRVGPHLNGLIGRTAGTAEGFRYSPAMMKAGEGGLVWSEGTLKPYLVDPKKIVKGTKMAFAGLKQDADVANVIAYLASFSQGGAEKKAQAAPAAAQPPSQEKTASTKPMVPAPAQQPGVAVEPAEQTIEQVSSSSAEQPVAAAAKSAGAQPSQAVGDGVVLKLGRTATEDEIAAWDIDVRPDGVGLPVGHGTVSQGEQIFDEKCASCHGDFGEAVGRWPVLAGGQGTLQNDRPEKTIGSYWPYLSTVYDYVRRAMPFTNPRSLSNDEVYALTAYVLYLNDVVQDDTFELSNENFTAVRLPNEANFTQDDRLSEPHYANRRDPCMSSCVPGKAQITTHAAVLDVTPEDAGTDDSEAPAAGIE
;
A
#
# COMPACT_ATOMS: atom_id res chain seq x y z
N MET A 1 -30.10 81.82 23.62
CA MET A 1 -29.83 80.68 22.72
C MET A 1 -29.16 81.27 21.47
N SER A 2 -27.86 81.59 21.48
CA SER A 2 -26.72 80.68 21.20
C SER A 2 -26.91 79.86 19.90
N LYS A 3 -26.06 79.91 18.87
CA LYS A 3 -24.88 80.76 18.52
C LYS A 3 -24.66 80.65 16.98
N TYR A 4 -23.83 81.53 16.42
CA TYR A 4 -23.26 81.55 15.05
C TYR A 4 -23.07 80.16 14.40
N ARG A 5 -23.41 79.89 13.12
CA ARG A 5 -23.01 80.48 11.82
C ARG A 5 -21.64 79.97 11.31
N GLU A 6 -21.68 79.37 10.10
CA GLU A 6 -20.57 78.99 9.17
C GLU A 6 -19.61 77.83 9.53
N VAL A 7 -19.46 76.87 8.60
CA VAL A 7 -18.24 76.66 7.76
C VAL A 7 -18.46 75.44 6.82
N LEU A 8 -17.93 75.51 5.59
CA LEU A 8 -17.88 74.41 4.62
C LEU A 8 -16.90 73.30 5.05
N ALA A 9 -17.27 72.03 4.87
CA ALA A 9 -16.32 70.93 4.82
C ALA A 9 -16.79 69.83 3.86
N ALA A 10 -15.91 69.42 2.95
CA ALA A 10 -16.17 68.32 2.02
C ALA A 10 -16.04 66.96 2.74
N GLY A 11 -16.96 66.04 2.43
CA GLY A 11 -16.94 64.66 2.92
C GLY A 11 -17.02 63.68 1.76
N LEU A 12 -15.89 63.39 1.12
CA LEU A 12 -15.83 62.32 0.12
C LEU A 12 -16.01 60.98 0.86
N LEU A 13 -17.09 60.25 0.56
CA LEU A 13 -17.38 58.98 1.22
C LEU A 13 -16.43 57.90 0.67
N GLY A 14 -15.30 57.70 1.35
CA GLY A 14 -14.31 56.70 0.97
C GLY A 14 -14.86 55.28 1.11
N LEU A 15 -15.10 54.61 -0.02
CA LEU A 15 -15.22 53.16 -0.05
C LEU A 15 -13.88 52.55 0.40
N LEU A 16 -13.83 52.08 1.63
CA LEU A 16 -12.77 51.19 2.10
C LEU A 16 -12.90 49.85 1.38
N ALA A 17 -12.23 49.75 0.23
CA ALA A 17 -12.01 48.47 -0.43
C ALA A 17 -11.11 47.62 0.49
N SER A 18 -11.70 46.61 1.12
CA SER A 18 -10.97 45.58 1.86
C SER A 18 -10.12 44.78 0.89
N ALA A 19 -8.89 45.25 0.66
CA ALA A 19 -7.86 44.49 -0.04
C ALA A 19 -7.49 43.28 0.81
N GLY A 20 -8.16 42.14 0.55
CA GLY A 20 -7.82 40.87 1.16
C GLY A 20 -6.36 40.55 0.88
N SER A 21 -5.59 40.28 1.94
CA SER A 21 -4.18 39.97 1.82
C SER A 21 -3.98 38.64 1.07
N ALA A 22 -3.77 38.73 -0.24
CA ALA A 22 -3.26 37.61 -1.01
C ALA A 22 -1.89 37.23 -0.42
N SER A 23 -1.83 36.09 0.26
CA SER A 23 -0.55 35.56 0.72
C SER A 23 0.32 35.29 -0.50
N PRO A 24 1.57 35.78 -0.55
CA PRO A 24 2.42 35.58 -1.71
C PRO A 24 2.63 34.08 -1.92
N GLN A 25 2.24 33.58 -3.10
CA GLN A 25 2.38 32.18 -3.47
C GLN A 25 3.88 31.88 -3.63
N ASP A 26 4.43 31.05 -2.74
CA ASP A 26 5.86 30.73 -2.72
C ASP A 26 6.12 29.43 -3.50
N ALA A 27 6.76 29.55 -4.66
CA ALA A 27 7.12 28.40 -5.50
C ALA A 27 8.18 27.48 -4.84
N ALA A 28 9.05 28.00 -3.96
CA ALA A 28 10.03 27.19 -3.23
C ALA A 28 9.38 26.42 -2.07
N ALA A 29 8.38 27.00 -1.39
CA ALA A 29 7.48 26.23 -0.53
C ALA A 29 6.66 25.22 -1.35
N GLY A 30 6.21 25.61 -2.54
CA GLY A 30 5.47 24.78 -3.48
C GLY A 30 6.22 23.53 -3.92
N GLU A 31 7.54 23.60 -4.09
CA GLU A 31 8.37 22.42 -4.34
C GLU A 31 8.31 21.39 -3.20
N LYS A 32 8.26 21.86 -1.95
CA LYS A 32 8.14 21.00 -0.77
C LYS A 32 6.76 20.34 -0.72
N VAL A 33 5.70 21.10 -1.00
CA VAL A 33 4.34 20.55 -1.13
C VAL A 33 4.27 19.53 -2.29
N PHE A 34 4.96 19.80 -3.39
CA PHE A 34 5.02 18.91 -4.55
C PHE A 34 5.66 17.55 -4.22
N ALA A 35 6.38 17.39 -3.10
CA ALA A 35 6.80 16.06 -2.62
C ALA A 35 5.62 15.07 -2.48
N LYS A 36 4.45 15.56 -2.07
CA LYS A 36 3.18 14.79 -2.01
C LYS A 36 2.71 14.32 -3.40
N CYS A 37 3.19 14.95 -4.47
CA CYS A 37 2.84 14.64 -5.85
C CYS A 37 3.93 13.82 -6.58
N LYS A 38 5.20 13.85 -6.11
CA LYS A 38 6.37 13.24 -6.79
C LYS A 38 6.26 11.72 -6.96
N ALA A 39 5.45 11.01 -6.16
CA ALA A 39 5.18 9.58 -6.36
C ALA A 39 4.47 9.32 -7.71
N CYS A 40 3.42 10.10 -7.99
CA CYS A 40 2.56 9.89 -9.15
C CYS A 40 2.90 10.78 -10.37
N HIS A 41 3.59 11.90 -10.16
CA HIS A 41 3.81 12.92 -11.19
C HIS A 41 5.30 13.31 -11.31
N ALA A 42 5.66 13.84 -12.49
CA ALA A 42 6.96 14.42 -12.76
C ALA A 42 6.82 15.81 -13.41
N VAL A 43 7.81 16.67 -13.16
CA VAL A 43 8.00 18.00 -13.75
C VAL A 43 9.48 18.21 -14.08
N GLY A 44 9.78 19.21 -14.92
CA GLY A 44 11.14 19.56 -15.33
C GLY A 44 11.61 18.84 -16.60
N GLY A 45 12.89 19.00 -16.93
CA GLY A 45 13.49 18.43 -18.14
C GLY A 45 13.45 16.89 -18.13
N GLY A 46 12.92 16.30 -19.21
CA GLY A 46 12.82 14.84 -19.35
C GLY A 46 11.72 14.18 -18.50
N ALA A 47 10.77 14.95 -17.94
CA ALA A 47 9.64 14.41 -17.19
C ALA A 47 8.80 13.42 -18.02
N LYS A 48 8.70 12.18 -17.54
CA LYS A 48 7.87 11.11 -18.12
C LYS A 48 6.57 10.93 -17.32
N HIS A 49 5.55 10.34 -17.94
CA HIS A 49 4.38 9.86 -17.20
C HIS A 49 4.76 8.75 -16.21
N ARG A 50 3.99 8.63 -15.13
CA ARG A 50 4.10 7.57 -14.12
C ARG A 50 2.67 7.05 -13.86
N VAL A 51 2.29 6.89 -12.58
CA VAL A 51 0.89 6.64 -12.18
C VAL A 51 -0.05 7.75 -12.69
N GLY A 52 0.43 9.00 -12.68
CA GLY A 52 -0.21 10.17 -13.30
C GLY A 52 0.57 10.74 -14.48
N PRO A 53 -0.02 11.67 -15.25
CA PRO A 53 0.66 12.35 -16.35
C PRO A 53 1.76 13.28 -15.83
N HIS A 54 2.75 13.60 -16.66
CA HIS A 54 3.67 14.70 -16.35
C HIS A 54 2.91 16.05 -16.30
N LEU A 55 3.40 16.98 -15.47
CA LEU A 55 2.72 18.25 -15.19
C LEU A 55 3.42 19.47 -15.79
N ASN A 56 4.45 19.27 -16.63
CA ASN A 56 4.92 20.31 -17.56
C ASN A 56 3.77 20.76 -18.47
N GLY A 57 3.64 22.07 -18.69
CA GLY A 57 2.58 22.65 -19.50
C GLY A 57 1.17 22.37 -18.97
N LEU A 58 0.98 22.35 -17.64
CA LEU A 58 -0.32 22.07 -17.04
C LEU A 58 -1.26 23.29 -17.10
N ILE A 59 -0.78 24.47 -16.72
CA ILE A 59 -1.61 25.70 -16.75
C ILE A 59 -1.97 26.05 -18.20
N GLY A 60 -3.26 26.22 -18.47
CA GLY A 60 -3.84 26.44 -19.80
C GLY A 60 -4.18 25.16 -20.56
N ARG A 61 -3.81 23.96 -20.08
CA ARG A 61 -4.08 22.69 -20.76
C ARG A 61 -5.48 22.17 -20.43
N THR A 62 -6.20 21.69 -21.45
CA THR A 62 -7.45 20.94 -21.26
C THR A 62 -7.23 19.72 -20.37
N ALA A 63 -8.19 19.39 -19.52
CA ALA A 63 -8.15 18.19 -18.71
C ALA A 63 -8.16 16.93 -19.60
N GLY A 64 -7.44 15.88 -19.20
CA GLY A 64 -7.43 14.62 -19.95
C GLY A 64 -6.66 14.58 -21.27
N THR A 65 -5.86 15.60 -21.62
CA THR A 65 -5.21 15.69 -22.96
C THR A 65 -3.68 15.65 -23.00
N ALA A 66 -2.98 15.25 -21.91
CA ALA A 66 -1.54 15.00 -22.02
C ALA A 66 -1.28 13.79 -22.95
N GLU A 67 -0.55 14.04 -24.03
CA GLU A 67 -0.17 13.04 -25.03
C GLU A 67 0.48 11.80 -24.38
N GLY A 68 0.21 10.62 -24.91
CA GLY A 68 0.79 9.36 -24.40
C GLY A 68 0.24 8.85 -23.06
N PHE A 69 -0.63 9.59 -22.35
CA PHE A 69 -1.19 9.15 -21.06
C PHE A 69 -2.61 8.55 -21.17
N ARG A 70 -2.85 7.41 -20.50
CA ARG A 70 -4.15 6.73 -20.47
C ARG A 70 -5.03 7.19 -19.30
N TYR A 71 -5.77 8.26 -19.52
CA TYR A 71 -6.70 8.85 -18.54
C TYR A 71 -7.87 7.93 -18.13
N SER A 72 -8.68 8.39 -17.16
CA SER A 72 -9.99 7.80 -16.88
C SER A 72 -11.04 8.37 -17.85
N PRO A 73 -12.12 7.61 -18.17
CA PRO A 73 -13.23 8.13 -18.97
C PRO A 73 -13.83 9.42 -18.40
N ALA A 74 -13.94 9.52 -17.07
CA ALA A 74 -14.44 10.73 -16.39
C ALA A 74 -13.56 11.96 -16.64
N MET A 75 -12.22 11.80 -16.58
CA MET A 75 -11.29 12.92 -16.79
C MET A 75 -11.25 13.38 -18.25
N MET A 76 -11.36 12.46 -19.21
CA MET A 76 -11.49 12.82 -20.64
C MET A 76 -12.79 13.57 -20.89
N LYS A 77 -13.91 13.04 -20.39
CA LYS A 77 -15.24 13.68 -20.48
C LYS A 77 -15.29 15.05 -19.79
N ALA A 78 -14.56 15.26 -18.69
CA ALA A 78 -14.45 16.57 -18.05
C ALA A 78 -13.73 17.58 -18.96
N GLY A 79 -12.65 17.15 -19.63
CA GLY A 79 -11.95 17.97 -20.64
C GLY A 79 -12.80 18.31 -21.86
N GLU A 80 -13.51 17.31 -22.40
CA GLU A 80 -14.50 17.50 -23.48
C GLU A 80 -15.63 18.46 -23.07
N GLY A 81 -16.05 18.40 -21.80
CA GLY A 81 -16.99 19.34 -21.17
C GLY A 81 -16.42 20.73 -20.88
N GLY A 82 -15.20 21.04 -21.31
CA GLY A 82 -14.58 22.36 -21.20
C GLY A 82 -13.71 22.60 -19.96
N LEU A 83 -13.39 21.57 -19.16
CA LEU A 83 -12.46 21.73 -18.04
C LEU A 83 -11.04 22.02 -18.56
N VAL A 84 -10.58 23.24 -18.33
CA VAL A 84 -9.20 23.68 -18.58
C VAL A 84 -8.52 23.98 -17.25
N TRP A 85 -7.27 23.55 -17.08
CA TRP A 85 -6.49 23.79 -15.87
C TRP A 85 -6.04 25.24 -15.78
N SER A 86 -6.62 26.00 -14.86
CA SER A 86 -6.21 27.33 -14.42
C SER A 86 -6.04 27.32 -12.90
N GLU A 87 -5.53 28.38 -12.29
CA GLU A 87 -5.45 28.45 -10.82
C GLU A 87 -6.83 28.25 -10.16
N GLY A 88 -7.88 28.82 -10.77
CA GLY A 88 -9.25 28.73 -10.30
C GLY A 88 -9.89 27.35 -10.42
N THR A 89 -9.48 26.51 -11.37
CA THR A 89 -9.97 25.13 -11.50
C THR A 89 -9.07 24.12 -10.81
N LEU A 90 -7.75 24.38 -10.72
CA LEU A 90 -6.81 23.56 -9.97
C LEU A 90 -7.02 23.67 -8.46
N LYS A 91 -7.32 24.85 -7.91
CA LYS A 91 -7.55 24.99 -6.45
C LYS A 91 -8.60 24.00 -5.91
N PRO A 92 -9.86 23.98 -6.40
CA PRO A 92 -10.85 23.03 -5.90
C PRO A 92 -10.49 21.57 -6.25
N TYR A 93 -9.87 21.31 -7.41
CA TYR A 93 -9.46 19.95 -7.79
C TYR A 93 -8.34 19.39 -6.89
N LEU A 94 -7.39 20.23 -6.46
CA LEU A 94 -6.32 19.83 -5.54
C LEU A 94 -6.78 19.67 -4.09
N VAL A 95 -7.91 20.27 -3.71
CA VAL A 95 -8.55 20.08 -2.39
C VAL A 95 -9.36 18.77 -2.35
N ASP A 96 -10.01 18.38 -3.45
CA ASP A 96 -10.79 17.13 -3.54
C ASP A 96 -10.98 16.66 -5.01
N PRO A 97 -10.06 15.83 -5.55
CA PRO A 97 -10.15 15.33 -6.92
C PRO A 97 -11.37 14.46 -7.20
N LYS A 98 -11.71 13.54 -6.27
CA LYS A 98 -12.83 12.58 -6.42
C LYS A 98 -14.18 13.35 -6.46
N LYS A 99 -14.31 14.50 -5.78
CA LYS A 99 -15.51 15.36 -5.82
C LYS A 99 -15.62 16.23 -7.07
N ILE A 100 -14.51 16.79 -7.57
CA ILE A 100 -14.54 17.66 -8.76
C ILE A 100 -14.66 16.86 -10.06
N VAL A 101 -14.02 15.69 -10.15
CA VAL A 101 -14.18 14.76 -11.28
C VAL A 101 -14.49 13.37 -10.75
N LYS A 102 -15.78 13.08 -10.54
CA LYS A 102 -16.26 11.78 -10.05
C LYS A 102 -15.85 10.66 -11.02
N GLY A 103 -15.04 9.71 -10.54
CA GLY A 103 -14.41 8.67 -11.37
C GLY A 103 -13.04 9.06 -11.96
N THR A 104 -12.39 10.11 -11.46
CA THR A 104 -10.96 10.34 -11.73
C THR A 104 -10.11 9.21 -11.17
N LYS A 105 -9.07 8.80 -11.90
CA LYS A 105 -8.05 7.84 -11.41
C LYS A 105 -7.08 8.44 -10.40
N MET A 106 -7.15 9.76 -10.16
CA MET A 106 -6.30 10.43 -9.18
C MET A 106 -6.85 10.21 -7.76
N ALA A 107 -6.51 9.06 -7.17
CA ALA A 107 -6.72 8.79 -5.76
C ALA A 107 -5.73 9.63 -4.93
N PHE A 108 -6.18 10.81 -4.49
CA PHE A 108 -5.42 11.73 -3.66
C PHE A 108 -6.39 12.41 -2.69
N ALA A 109 -6.12 12.29 -1.39
CA ALA A 109 -6.98 12.81 -0.31
C ALA A 109 -7.15 14.34 -0.33
N GLY A 110 -6.30 15.05 -1.07
CA GLY A 110 -6.39 16.49 -1.28
C GLY A 110 -5.58 17.32 -0.28
N LEU A 111 -5.13 18.48 -0.72
CA LEU A 111 -4.42 19.46 0.11
C LEU A 111 -5.44 20.24 0.94
N LYS A 112 -5.52 19.95 2.25
CA LYS A 112 -6.47 20.61 3.16
C LYS A 112 -6.10 22.05 3.50
N GLN A 113 -4.83 22.43 3.35
CA GLN A 113 -4.34 23.77 3.66
C GLN A 113 -4.33 24.65 2.41
N ASP A 114 -5.04 25.78 2.47
CA ASP A 114 -5.17 26.73 1.37
C ASP A 114 -3.80 27.29 0.90
N ALA A 115 -2.85 27.43 1.84
CA ALA A 115 -1.47 27.82 1.55
C ALA A 115 -0.70 26.74 0.78
N ASP A 116 -0.88 25.46 1.11
CA ASP A 116 -0.25 24.35 0.36
C ASP A 116 -0.74 24.34 -1.09
N VAL A 117 -2.05 24.53 -1.30
CA VAL A 117 -2.67 24.60 -2.63
C VAL A 117 -2.11 25.79 -3.43
N ALA A 118 -2.07 26.97 -2.81
CA ALA A 118 -1.56 28.19 -3.43
C ALA A 118 -0.08 28.04 -3.84
N ASN A 119 0.75 27.50 -2.96
CA ASN A 119 2.18 27.30 -3.18
C ASN A 119 2.46 26.25 -4.27
N VAL A 120 1.79 25.09 -4.25
CA VAL A 120 2.01 24.06 -5.28
C VAL A 120 1.53 24.51 -6.67
N ILE A 121 0.48 25.32 -6.76
CA ILE A 121 0.03 25.92 -8.02
C ILE A 121 1.11 26.86 -8.58
N ALA A 122 1.72 27.73 -7.76
CA ALA A 122 2.82 28.58 -8.21
C ALA A 122 4.06 27.79 -8.63
N TYR A 123 4.40 26.69 -7.95
CA TYR A 123 5.46 25.78 -8.39
C TYR A 123 5.13 25.15 -9.76
N LEU A 124 3.92 24.63 -9.96
CA LEU A 124 3.47 24.07 -11.25
C LEU A 124 3.38 25.10 -12.38
N ALA A 125 3.08 26.36 -12.06
CA ALA A 125 3.08 27.46 -13.03
C ALA A 125 4.48 27.69 -13.63
N SER A 126 5.55 27.52 -12.84
CA SER A 126 6.94 27.64 -13.32
C SER A 126 7.30 26.64 -14.43
N PHE A 127 6.66 25.47 -14.45
CA PHE A 127 6.80 24.45 -15.52
C PHE A 127 5.78 24.60 -16.66
N SER A 128 4.93 25.63 -16.62
CA SER A 128 3.85 25.83 -17.59
C SER A 128 4.10 26.99 -18.57
N GLN A 129 4.98 27.94 -18.25
CA GLN A 129 5.29 29.12 -19.08
C GLN A 129 6.13 28.84 -20.34
N GLY A 130 6.09 27.62 -20.89
CA GLY A 130 6.70 27.26 -22.17
C GLY A 130 5.70 26.75 -23.23
N GLY A 131 4.41 26.66 -22.89
CA GLY A 131 3.39 26.00 -23.73
C GLY A 131 2.66 26.89 -24.74
N ALA A 132 2.61 28.21 -24.52
CA ALA A 132 1.74 29.10 -25.30
C ALA A 132 2.29 29.51 -26.67
N GLU A 133 3.62 29.54 -26.87
CA GLU A 133 4.25 30.06 -28.09
C GLU A 133 4.69 28.98 -29.10
N LYS A 134 4.78 27.70 -28.70
CA LYS A 134 5.29 26.61 -29.56
C LYS A 134 4.24 25.91 -30.44
N LYS A 135 3.35 26.68 -31.07
CA LYS A 135 2.52 26.19 -32.21
C LYS A 135 2.99 26.71 -33.58
N ALA A 136 4.08 27.48 -33.62
CA ALA A 136 4.51 28.21 -34.82
C ALA A 136 5.98 28.02 -35.23
N GLN A 137 6.50 26.78 -35.25
CA GLN A 137 7.48 26.29 -36.25
C GLN A 137 7.90 24.84 -35.99
N ALA A 138 8.09 24.08 -37.07
CA ALA A 138 8.50 22.67 -37.05
C ALA A 138 9.85 22.48 -37.77
N ALA A 139 10.75 21.74 -37.10
CA ALA A 139 11.93 21.02 -37.64
C ALA A 139 13.10 21.83 -38.29
N PRO A 140 14.35 21.30 -38.29
CA PRO A 140 14.97 20.42 -37.27
C PRO A 140 16.45 20.73 -36.92
N ALA A 141 16.94 19.99 -35.90
CA ALA A 141 18.31 19.48 -35.73
C ALA A 141 19.43 20.25 -34.97
N ALA A 142 20.15 19.43 -34.17
CA ALA A 142 21.59 19.46 -33.81
C ALA A 142 22.10 20.09 -32.49
N ALA A 143 23.04 19.33 -31.88
CA ALA A 143 24.10 19.69 -30.91
C ALA A 143 23.80 19.90 -29.39
N GLN A 144 24.28 18.94 -28.58
CA GLN A 144 24.90 19.12 -27.25
C GLN A 144 26.36 19.63 -27.43
N PRO A 145 27.19 20.02 -26.42
CA PRO A 145 27.15 19.74 -24.96
C PRO A 145 27.60 20.96 -24.08
N PRO A 146 28.26 20.83 -22.90
CA PRO A 146 28.15 19.87 -21.79
C PRO A 146 27.75 20.53 -20.43
N SER A 147 27.58 19.68 -19.43
CA SER A 147 27.42 19.98 -17.99
C SER A 147 28.60 20.68 -17.33
N GLN A 148 28.34 21.45 -16.27
CA GLN A 148 29.28 21.58 -15.15
C GLN A 148 28.65 21.24 -13.80
N GLU A 149 29.43 20.46 -13.06
CA GLU A 149 29.21 19.96 -11.72
C GLU A 149 29.62 21.02 -10.68
N LYS A 150 28.84 21.20 -9.62
CA LYS A 150 29.37 21.79 -8.38
C LYS A 150 28.87 21.05 -7.14
N THR A 151 29.85 20.53 -6.43
CA THR A 151 29.78 19.84 -5.16
C THR A 151 29.61 20.82 -3.99
N ALA A 152 28.89 20.39 -2.95
CA ALA A 152 29.18 20.74 -1.56
C ALA A 152 28.38 19.83 -0.61
N SER A 153 29.09 19.02 0.18
CA SER A 153 28.51 18.34 1.36
C SER A 153 28.65 19.22 2.59
N THR A 154 27.72 19.13 3.54
CA THR A 154 28.05 19.22 4.97
C THR A 154 27.09 18.37 5.81
N LYS A 155 27.60 17.90 6.96
CA LYS A 155 27.04 16.84 7.83
C LYS A 155 26.03 17.41 8.88
N PRO A 156 25.40 16.60 9.76
CA PRO A 156 24.11 16.89 10.35
C PRO A 156 24.19 17.41 11.79
N MET A 157 23.05 17.84 12.34
CA MET A 157 22.87 18.09 13.77
C MET A 157 21.69 17.26 14.29
N VAL A 158 21.94 16.42 15.28
CA VAL A 158 20.94 15.75 16.13
C VAL A 158 21.10 16.33 17.53
N PRO A 159 20.01 16.51 18.28
CA PRO A 159 20.02 15.95 19.62
C PRO A 159 18.71 15.21 19.97
N ALA A 160 18.89 14.12 20.71
CA ALA A 160 17.83 13.45 21.50
C ALA A 160 17.98 13.88 22.99
N PRO A 161 17.35 13.22 23.96
CA PRO A 161 15.92 13.30 24.27
C PRO A 161 15.68 13.77 25.73
N ALA A 162 14.42 13.79 26.19
CA ALA A 162 14.07 13.99 27.60
C ALA A 162 12.96 13.05 28.09
N GLN A 163 13.12 12.54 29.32
CA GLN A 163 12.16 11.74 30.12
C GLN A 163 11.87 12.53 31.43
N GLN A 164 11.00 12.18 32.39
CA GLN A 164 10.13 11.03 32.73
C GLN A 164 8.76 11.65 33.19
N PRO A 165 7.98 11.08 34.14
CA PRO A 165 7.54 9.70 34.46
C PRO A 165 5.99 9.57 34.21
N GLY A 166 5.28 8.46 34.36
CA GLY A 166 5.42 7.29 35.23
C GLY A 166 4.42 7.35 36.40
N VAL A 167 3.27 6.68 36.28
CA VAL A 167 2.33 6.38 37.38
C VAL A 167 1.80 4.96 37.20
N ALA A 168 1.84 4.16 38.25
CA ALA A 168 1.30 2.80 38.29
C ALA A 168 -0.01 2.76 39.09
N VAL A 169 -0.93 1.87 38.71
CA VAL A 169 -1.98 1.36 39.60
C VAL A 169 -2.18 -0.13 39.33
N GLU A 170 -2.28 -0.90 40.41
CA GLU A 170 -2.44 -2.37 40.43
C GLU A 170 -3.92 -2.82 40.31
N PRO A 171 -4.21 -4.13 40.17
CA PRO A 171 -5.43 -4.61 39.50
C PRO A 171 -6.63 -4.81 40.44
N ALA A 172 -7.81 -4.99 39.82
CA ALA A 172 -9.01 -5.52 40.47
C ALA A 172 -9.43 -6.84 39.80
N GLU A 173 -9.28 -7.93 40.53
CA GLU A 173 -9.65 -9.29 40.16
C GLU A 173 -11.15 -9.52 40.42
N GLN A 174 -11.89 -10.08 39.45
CA GLN A 174 -13.18 -10.72 39.73
C GLN A 174 -13.31 -12.03 38.94
N THR A 175 -13.92 -13.01 39.59
CA THR A 175 -13.78 -14.43 39.28
C THR A 175 -15.15 -15.10 39.12
N ILE A 176 -15.20 -16.13 38.26
CA ILE A 176 -16.24 -17.17 38.11
C ILE A 176 -17.69 -16.71 37.79
N GLU A 177 -18.24 -17.24 36.69
CA GLU A 177 -19.15 -18.39 36.84
C GLU A 177 -19.06 -19.34 35.64
N GLN A 178 -19.00 -20.64 35.92
CA GLN A 178 -19.03 -21.70 34.90
C GLN A 178 -20.46 -22.24 34.76
N VAL A 179 -20.83 -22.66 33.55
CA VAL A 179 -21.92 -23.62 33.35
C VAL A 179 -21.36 -24.85 32.65
N SER A 180 -21.70 -26.02 33.19
CA SER A 180 -21.12 -27.32 32.84
C SER A 180 -22.14 -28.25 32.18
N SER A 181 -21.70 -29.00 31.17
CA SER A 181 -22.26 -30.30 30.78
C SER A 181 -21.19 -31.10 30.03
N SER A 182 -20.49 -32.06 30.65
CA SER A 182 -20.95 -33.39 31.09
C SER A 182 -21.24 -34.36 29.93
N SER A 183 -20.25 -35.19 29.58
CA SER A 183 -20.44 -36.59 29.18
C SER A 183 -19.16 -37.40 29.44
N ALA A 184 -19.30 -38.68 29.78
CA ALA A 184 -18.28 -39.46 30.50
C ALA A 184 -17.31 -40.27 29.60
N GLU A 185 -16.01 -40.17 29.90
CA GLU A 185 -15.16 -41.23 30.50
C GLU A 185 -15.69 -42.70 30.38
N GLN A 186 -14.96 -43.75 30.00
CA GLN A 186 -13.58 -44.22 30.27
C GLN A 186 -13.18 -45.36 29.26
N PRO A 187 -12.02 -46.07 29.36
CA PRO A 187 -10.63 -45.60 29.44
C PRO A 187 -9.65 -46.40 28.52
N VAL A 188 -8.50 -45.84 28.16
CA VAL A 188 -7.30 -46.63 27.82
C VAL A 188 -6.04 -46.02 28.44
N ALA A 189 -5.55 -46.64 29.52
CA ALA A 189 -4.32 -46.24 30.19
C ALA A 189 -3.14 -47.12 29.73
N ALA A 190 -2.16 -46.51 29.06
CA ALA A 190 -0.80 -47.05 28.96
C ALA A 190 0.18 -45.87 28.92
N ALA A 191 1.09 -45.81 29.90
CA ALA A 191 1.91 -44.63 30.12
C ALA A 191 3.04 -44.47 29.09
N ALA A 192 3.16 -43.26 28.53
CA ALA A 192 4.41 -42.71 28.04
C ALA A 192 4.60 -41.32 28.65
N LYS A 193 5.79 -41.04 29.16
CA LYS A 193 6.07 -39.90 30.05
C LYS A 193 5.89 -38.57 29.32
N SER A 194 5.49 -37.55 30.09
CA SER A 194 5.72 -36.15 29.74
C SER A 194 7.19 -35.93 29.41
N ALA A 195 7.49 -35.85 28.11
CA ALA A 195 8.69 -35.25 27.61
C ALA A 195 8.38 -33.76 27.45
N GLY A 196 8.62 -32.98 28.51
CA GLY A 196 8.69 -31.53 28.37
C GLY A 196 9.69 -31.21 27.27
N ALA A 197 9.28 -30.43 26.28
CA ALA A 197 10.10 -30.08 25.13
C ALA A 197 11.26 -29.17 25.59
N GLN A 198 12.34 -29.79 26.08
CA GLN A 198 13.60 -29.11 26.25
C GLN A 198 14.06 -28.64 24.86
N PRO A 199 14.58 -27.40 24.71
CA PRO A 199 15.17 -26.99 23.46
C PRO A 199 16.34 -27.93 23.16
N SER A 200 16.22 -28.71 22.08
CA SER A 200 17.23 -29.65 21.61
C SER A 200 18.42 -28.91 20.99
N GLN A 201 19.11 -28.10 21.79
CA GLN A 201 20.48 -27.71 21.52
C GLN A 201 21.40 -28.87 21.89
N ALA A 202 21.29 -29.95 21.10
CA ALA A 202 22.39 -30.87 20.89
C ALA A 202 23.46 -30.08 20.11
N VAL A 203 24.25 -29.28 20.85
CA VAL A 203 25.49 -28.70 20.35
C VAL A 203 26.38 -29.89 20.02
N GLY A 204 26.44 -30.28 18.74
CA GLY A 204 27.32 -31.34 18.30
C GLY A 204 28.77 -31.01 18.65
N ASP A 205 29.64 -32.02 18.70
CA ASP A 205 31.06 -31.91 19.09
C ASP A 205 31.94 -31.07 18.13
N GLY A 206 31.32 -30.24 17.29
CA GLY A 206 31.96 -29.30 16.39
C GLY A 206 32.77 -28.26 17.16
N VAL A 207 34.03 -28.11 16.75
CA VAL A 207 34.93 -27.08 17.26
C VAL A 207 34.31 -25.71 17.02
N VAL A 208 34.11 -24.93 18.10
CA VAL A 208 33.68 -23.53 18.00
C VAL A 208 34.75 -22.75 17.25
N LEU A 209 34.48 -22.41 15.99
CA LEU A 209 35.44 -21.78 15.06
C LEU A 209 35.85 -20.35 15.44
N LYS A 210 35.19 -19.75 16.46
CA LYS A 210 35.38 -18.37 16.93
C LYS A 210 35.29 -17.31 15.82
N LEU A 211 34.43 -17.55 14.83
CA LEU A 211 34.08 -16.60 13.78
C LEU A 211 32.93 -15.69 14.24
N GLY A 212 32.98 -14.41 13.85
CA GLY A 212 31.95 -13.42 14.20
C GLY A 212 32.10 -12.80 15.59
N ARG A 213 31.03 -12.16 16.06
CA ARG A 213 30.87 -11.59 17.41
C ARG A 213 29.43 -11.81 17.87
N THR A 214 29.17 -11.67 19.17
CA THR A 214 27.80 -11.56 19.70
C THR A 214 27.09 -10.36 19.05
N ALA A 215 25.85 -10.55 18.61
CA ALA A 215 24.98 -9.45 18.20
C ALA A 215 24.70 -8.54 19.40
N THR A 216 24.50 -7.24 19.18
CA THR A 216 24.01 -6.35 20.25
C THR A 216 22.49 -6.43 20.35
N GLU A 217 21.93 -6.10 21.52
CA GLU A 217 20.48 -6.02 21.71
C GLU A 217 19.83 -5.06 20.68
N ASP A 218 20.46 -3.93 20.38
CA ASP A 218 20.01 -2.98 19.36
C ASP A 218 19.97 -3.58 17.94
N GLU A 219 20.93 -4.46 17.61
CA GLU A 219 20.98 -5.15 16.31
C GLU A 219 19.89 -6.22 16.21
N ILE A 220 19.66 -6.96 17.30
CA ILE A 220 18.56 -7.93 17.39
C ILE A 220 17.22 -7.19 17.25
N ALA A 221 16.95 -6.18 18.08
CA ALA A 221 15.70 -5.42 18.04
C ALA A 221 15.44 -4.69 16.70
N ALA A 222 16.48 -4.38 15.92
CA ALA A 222 16.34 -3.78 14.59
C ALA A 222 16.01 -4.79 13.47
N TRP A 223 16.24 -6.09 13.68
CA TRP A 223 16.11 -7.15 12.66
C TRP A 223 15.04 -8.18 13.00
N ASP A 224 15.01 -8.62 14.25
CA ASP A 224 13.99 -9.47 14.86
C ASP A 224 12.77 -8.61 15.20
N ILE A 225 11.86 -8.55 14.23
CA ILE A 225 10.57 -7.87 14.32
C ILE A 225 9.42 -8.84 14.01
N ASP A 226 9.73 -10.14 14.02
CA ASP A 226 8.81 -11.24 13.68
C ASP A 226 7.66 -11.29 14.69
N VAL A 227 6.45 -11.59 14.22
CA VAL A 227 5.29 -11.77 15.11
C VAL A 227 4.74 -13.19 14.97
N ARG A 228 4.83 -13.94 16.06
CA ARG A 228 4.36 -15.32 16.14
C ARG A 228 2.85 -15.41 16.37
N PRO A 229 2.20 -16.54 16.02
CA PRO A 229 0.77 -16.75 16.26
C PRO A 229 0.35 -16.66 17.74
N ASP A 230 1.27 -16.90 18.67
CA ASP A 230 1.06 -16.76 20.12
C ASP A 230 1.26 -15.33 20.66
N GLY A 231 1.44 -14.34 19.77
CA GLY A 231 1.64 -12.93 20.11
C GLY A 231 3.07 -12.57 20.54
N VAL A 232 3.99 -13.54 20.63
CA VAL A 232 5.40 -13.25 20.90
C VAL A 232 5.97 -12.42 19.75
N GLY A 233 6.57 -11.28 20.08
CA GLY A 233 7.11 -10.31 19.13
C GLY A 233 6.19 -9.12 18.81
N LEU A 234 4.94 -9.12 19.29
CA LEU A 234 4.05 -7.96 19.19
C LEU A 234 4.69 -6.74 19.89
N PRO A 235 4.88 -5.61 19.19
CA PRO A 235 5.28 -4.37 19.83
C PRO A 235 4.07 -3.72 20.51
N VAL A 236 4.31 -2.91 21.54
CA VAL A 236 3.25 -2.09 22.15
C VAL A 236 2.66 -1.13 21.12
N GLY A 237 1.32 -1.04 21.09
CA GLY A 237 0.57 -0.16 20.18
C GLY A 237 -0.90 -0.54 20.06
N HIS A 238 -1.66 0.32 19.40
CA HIS A 238 -3.09 0.15 19.14
C HIS A 238 -3.53 0.90 17.86
N GLY A 239 -4.69 0.55 17.32
CA GLY A 239 -5.29 1.28 16.20
C GLY A 239 -6.69 0.79 15.86
N THR A 240 -7.55 1.73 15.46
CA THR A 240 -8.95 1.45 15.11
C THR A 240 -9.16 1.17 13.63
N VAL A 241 -10.27 0.49 13.29
CA VAL A 241 -10.74 0.29 11.90
C VAL A 241 -10.82 1.62 11.15
N SER A 242 -11.44 2.64 11.75
CA SER A 242 -11.59 4.00 11.18
C SER A 242 -10.25 4.73 10.92
N GLN A 243 -9.20 4.48 11.72
CA GLN A 243 -7.85 4.97 11.44
C GLN A 243 -7.21 4.17 10.31
N GLY A 244 -7.41 2.85 10.30
CA GLY A 244 -6.88 1.94 9.29
C GLY A 244 -7.39 2.25 7.89
N GLU A 245 -8.68 2.55 7.75
CA GLU A 245 -9.30 3.00 6.48
C GLU A 245 -8.54 4.18 5.87
N GLN A 246 -8.29 5.23 6.67
CA GLN A 246 -7.60 6.44 6.20
C GLN A 246 -6.17 6.15 5.75
N ILE A 247 -5.43 5.33 6.50
CA ILE A 247 -4.06 4.92 6.16
C ILE A 247 -4.07 4.03 4.91
N PHE A 248 -5.08 3.16 4.76
CA PHE A 248 -5.22 2.25 3.64
C PHE A 248 -5.52 3.01 2.34
N ASP A 249 -6.44 3.98 2.37
CA ASP A 249 -6.74 4.89 1.27
C ASP A 249 -5.48 5.63 0.77
N GLU A 250 -4.64 6.10 1.70
CA GLU A 250 -3.42 6.86 1.37
C GLU A 250 -2.25 5.98 0.91
N LYS A 251 -2.09 4.77 1.47
CA LYS A 251 -0.85 3.97 1.33
C LYS A 251 -1.03 2.61 0.64
N CYS A 252 -2.26 2.11 0.49
CA CYS A 252 -2.55 0.73 0.06
C CYS A 252 -3.51 0.65 -1.14
N ALA A 253 -4.58 1.46 -1.17
CA ALA A 253 -5.71 1.32 -2.10
C ALA A 253 -5.32 1.46 -3.58
N SER A 254 -4.26 2.23 -3.89
CA SER A 254 -3.74 2.37 -5.26
C SER A 254 -3.31 1.04 -5.92
N CYS A 255 -3.03 0.02 -5.12
CA CYS A 255 -2.77 -1.35 -5.55
C CYS A 255 -3.90 -2.30 -5.12
N HIS A 256 -4.37 -2.20 -3.88
CA HIS A 256 -5.27 -3.18 -3.27
C HIS A 256 -6.77 -2.89 -3.42
N GLY A 257 -7.17 -1.85 -4.14
CA GLY A 257 -8.58 -1.43 -4.26
C GLY A 257 -9.02 -0.60 -3.05
N ASP A 258 -10.15 0.10 -3.14
CA ASP A 258 -10.65 0.91 -2.01
C ASP A 258 -11.17 -0.01 -0.87
N PHE A 259 -11.53 -1.28 -1.16
CA PHE A 259 -12.09 -2.27 -0.22
C PHE A 259 -11.30 -3.59 -0.19
N GLY A 260 -10.03 -3.62 -0.63
CA GLY A 260 -9.23 -4.83 -0.68
C GLY A 260 -9.51 -5.75 -1.88
N GLU A 261 -10.32 -5.30 -2.85
CA GLU A 261 -10.75 -6.02 -4.06
C GLU A 261 -9.68 -6.08 -5.19
N ALA A 262 -8.53 -5.45 -4.97
CA ALA A 262 -7.41 -5.23 -5.89
C ALA A 262 -7.68 -4.34 -7.12
N VAL A 263 -6.60 -3.70 -7.59
CA VAL A 263 -6.56 -2.96 -8.85
C VAL A 263 -5.77 -3.76 -9.89
N GLY A 264 -6.44 -4.24 -10.94
CA GLY A 264 -5.81 -4.86 -12.11
C GLY A 264 -5.27 -6.28 -11.85
N ARG A 265 -3.99 -6.40 -11.50
CA ARG A 265 -3.31 -7.70 -11.22
C ARG A 265 -2.58 -7.72 -9.87
N TRP A 266 -2.83 -6.73 -9.01
CA TRP A 266 -2.34 -6.74 -7.64
C TRP A 266 -3.09 -7.78 -6.79
N PRO A 267 -2.56 -8.19 -5.62
CA PRO A 267 -3.22 -9.14 -4.73
C PRO A 267 -4.54 -8.62 -4.14
N VAL A 268 -5.57 -9.45 -4.20
CA VAL A 268 -6.84 -9.29 -3.48
C VAL A 268 -6.60 -9.59 -2.00
N LEU A 269 -7.02 -8.69 -1.11
CA LEU A 269 -6.86 -8.81 0.34
C LEU A 269 -8.14 -9.28 1.04
N ALA A 270 -9.31 -9.04 0.44
CA ALA A 270 -10.62 -9.36 0.98
C ALA A 270 -11.54 -10.03 -0.05
N GLY A 271 -12.40 -10.94 0.41
CA GLY A 271 -13.28 -11.75 -0.45
C GLY A 271 -12.84 -13.21 -0.55
N GLY A 272 -13.43 -13.97 -1.49
CA GLY A 272 -13.08 -15.37 -1.74
C GLY A 272 -13.54 -16.39 -0.70
N GLN A 273 -14.34 -16.01 0.30
CA GLN A 273 -14.91 -16.93 1.29
C GLN A 273 -15.68 -18.08 0.61
N GLY A 274 -15.45 -19.31 1.07
CA GLY A 274 -16.05 -20.51 0.49
C GLY A 274 -15.49 -20.96 -0.86
N THR A 275 -14.59 -20.20 -1.50
CA THR A 275 -14.08 -20.54 -2.85
C THR A 275 -12.96 -21.59 -2.87
N LEU A 276 -12.45 -22.04 -1.72
CA LEU A 276 -11.26 -22.91 -1.62
C LEU A 276 -11.37 -24.26 -2.34
N GLN A 277 -12.60 -24.72 -2.65
CA GLN A 277 -12.87 -25.97 -3.39
C GLN A 277 -13.19 -25.75 -4.88
N ASN A 278 -13.22 -24.49 -5.35
CA ASN A 278 -13.48 -24.18 -6.76
C ASN A 278 -12.25 -24.46 -7.62
N ASP A 279 -12.45 -24.68 -8.93
CA ASP A 279 -11.37 -24.84 -9.92
C ASP A 279 -10.34 -23.69 -9.90
N ARG A 280 -10.78 -22.49 -9.49
CA ARG A 280 -9.96 -21.29 -9.33
C ARG A 280 -10.31 -20.61 -7.99
N PRO A 281 -9.65 -20.98 -6.88
CA PRO A 281 -9.96 -20.43 -5.56
C PRO A 281 -9.39 -19.02 -5.39
N GLU A 282 -10.14 -18.13 -4.74
CA GLU A 282 -9.68 -16.80 -4.33
C GLU A 282 -9.15 -16.85 -2.90
N LYS A 283 -7.82 -16.84 -2.77
CA LYS A 283 -7.10 -17.09 -1.51
C LYS A 283 -6.65 -15.76 -0.89
N THR A 284 -7.51 -15.18 -0.06
CA THR A 284 -7.35 -13.87 0.59
C THR A 284 -7.00 -14.04 2.08
N ILE A 285 -6.92 -12.94 2.83
CA ILE A 285 -6.68 -12.97 4.27
C ILE A 285 -7.85 -13.63 4.99
N GLY A 286 -9.10 -13.23 4.70
CA GLY A 286 -10.29 -13.82 5.34
C GLY A 286 -10.67 -15.21 4.82
N SER A 287 -10.35 -15.55 3.57
CA SER A 287 -10.70 -16.87 3.01
C SER A 287 -9.67 -17.97 3.29
N TYR A 288 -8.39 -17.61 3.43
CA TYR A 288 -7.31 -18.60 3.44
C TYR A 288 -6.29 -18.44 4.57
N TRP A 289 -5.96 -17.23 5.05
CA TRP A 289 -4.83 -17.09 5.97
C TRP A 289 -5.16 -17.66 7.37
N PRO A 290 -4.21 -18.33 8.05
CA PRO A 290 -4.49 -18.94 9.35
C PRO A 290 -4.35 -17.98 10.53
N TYR A 291 -3.38 -17.07 10.51
CA TYR A 291 -3.00 -16.29 11.68
C TYR A 291 -2.95 -14.79 11.40
N LEU A 292 -3.50 -14.00 12.32
CA LEU A 292 -3.42 -12.54 12.27
C LEU A 292 -1.98 -12.01 12.39
N SER A 293 -1.12 -12.76 13.11
CA SER A 293 0.29 -12.42 13.29
C SER A 293 1.02 -12.27 11.96
N THR A 294 0.70 -13.13 10.97
CA THR A 294 1.26 -13.07 9.61
C THR A 294 0.85 -11.80 8.88
N VAL A 295 -0.37 -11.29 9.10
CA VAL A 295 -0.84 -10.02 8.52
C VAL A 295 -0.02 -8.87 9.12
N TYR A 296 0.08 -8.80 10.45
CA TYR A 296 0.79 -7.73 11.15
C TYR A 296 2.28 -7.69 10.79
N ASP A 297 2.99 -8.81 10.91
CA ASP A 297 4.42 -8.92 10.57
C ASP A 297 4.67 -8.55 9.10
N TYR A 298 3.94 -9.17 8.16
CA TYR A 298 4.14 -8.92 6.74
C TYR A 298 3.87 -7.45 6.36
N VAL A 299 2.82 -6.83 6.92
CA VAL A 299 2.53 -5.41 6.69
C VAL A 299 3.63 -4.52 7.27
N ARG A 300 4.06 -4.76 8.52
CA ARG A 300 5.16 -4.03 9.18
C ARG A 300 6.50 -4.16 8.46
N ARG A 301 6.81 -5.37 7.97
CA ARG A 301 8.11 -5.76 7.42
C ARG A 301 8.25 -5.44 5.93
N ALA A 302 7.19 -5.59 5.15
CA ALA A 302 7.24 -5.59 3.69
C ALA A 302 6.29 -4.59 2.99
N MET A 303 5.42 -3.88 3.73
CA MET A 303 4.49 -2.91 3.15
C MET A 303 4.71 -1.47 3.65
N PRO A 304 4.25 -0.45 2.88
CA PRO A 304 3.77 -0.53 1.50
C PRO A 304 4.87 -1.02 0.53
N PHE A 305 4.50 -1.69 -0.55
CA PHE A 305 5.45 -2.31 -1.50
C PHE A 305 6.53 -1.35 -2.03
N THR A 306 6.20 -0.07 -2.18
CA THR A 306 7.12 0.98 -2.64
C THR A 306 8.01 1.57 -1.55
N ASN A 307 7.74 1.28 -0.26
CA ASN A 307 8.42 1.84 0.90
C ASN A 307 8.29 0.92 2.14
N PRO A 308 8.85 -0.30 2.13
CA PRO A 308 8.72 -1.24 3.24
C PRO A 308 9.35 -0.71 4.53
N ARG A 309 8.83 -1.16 5.69
CA ARG A 309 9.23 -0.70 7.04
C ARG A 309 9.00 0.81 7.30
N SER A 310 8.09 1.46 6.56
CA SER A 310 7.79 2.88 6.76
C SER A 310 6.58 3.17 7.66
N LEU A 311 5.94 2.14 8.21
CA LEU A 311 4.75 2.26 9.06
C LEU A 311 5.15 2.24 10.55
N SER A 312 4.45 3.02 11.38
CA SER A 312 4.55 2.88 12.84
C SER A 312 3.81 1.62 13.33
N ASN A 313 4.08 1.17 14.56
CA ASN A 313 3.36 0.02 15.14
C ASN A 313 1.84 0.26 15.17
N ASP A 314 1.41 1.46 15.58
CA ASP A 314 0.00 1.87 15.64
C ASP A 314 -0.65 1.92 14.24
N GLU A 315 0.08 2.41 13.22
CA GLU A 315 -0.40 2.36 11.83
C GLU A 315 -0.59 0.92 11.35
N VAL A 316 0.27 -0.02 11.74
CA VAL A 316 0.11 -1.44 11.41
C VAL A 316 -1.07 -2.06 12.18
N TYR A 317 -1.28 -1.71 13.45
CA TYR A 317 -2.47 -2.16 14.20
C TYR A 317 -3.76 -1.66 13.54
N ALA A 318 -3.84 -0.37 13.22
CA ALA A 318 -4.98 0.24 12.54
C ALA A 318 -5.26 -0.42 11.17
N LEU A 319 -4.23 -0.58 10.32
CA LEU A 319 -4.35 -1.29 9.04
C LEU A 319 -4.80 -2.75 9.21
N THR A 320 -4.32 -3.43 10.25
CA THR A 320 -4.71 -4.82 10.54
C THR A 320 -6.16 -4.90 11.00
N ALA A 321 -6.63 -3.95 11.82
CA ALA A 321 -8.04 -3.80 12.19
C ALA A 321 -8.94 -3.57 10.96
N TYR A 322 -8.54 -2.66 10.05
CA TYR A 322 -9.29 -2.42 8.82
C TYR A 322 -9.32 -3.63 7.89
N VAL A 323 -8.23 -4.38 7.76
CA VAL A 323 -8.19 -5.63 6.98
C VAL A 323 -9.09 -6.72 7.58
N LEU A 324 -9.23 -6.79 8.90
CA LEU A 324 -10.20 -7.67 9.57
C LEU A 324 -11.64 -7.26 9.26
N TYR A 325 -11.93 -5.94 9.25
CA TYR A 325 -13.23 -5.39 8.90
C TYR A 325 -13.62 -5.66 7.45
N LEU A 326 -12.70 -5.45 6.49
CA LEU A 326 -12.91 -5.78 5.08
C LEU A 326 -13.20 -7.28 4.83
N ASN A 327 -12.85 -8.16 5.77
CA ASN A 327 -13.06 -9.61 5.68
C ASN A 327 -14.21 -10.12 6.57
N ASP A 328 -15.06 -9.23 7.09
CA ASP A 328 -16.17 -9.53 8.01
C ASP A 328 -15.76 -10.27 9.31
N VAL A 329 -14.48 -10.26 9.67
CA VAL A 329 -13.97 -10.90 10.90
C VAL A 329 -14.28 -10.04 12.13
N VAL A 330 -14.30 -8.72 11.96
CA VAL A 330 -14.90 -7.76 12.90
C VAL A 330 -15.91 -6.92 12.13
N GLN A 331 -17.04 -6.58 12.75
CA GLN A 331 -18.16 -5.87 12.08
C GLN A 331 -18.36 -4.44 12.60
N ASP A 332 -17.59 -4.05 13.62
CA ASP A 332 -17.66 -2.74 14.28
C ASP A 332 -16.57 -1.82 13.70
N ASP A 333 -16.98 -0.68 13.13
CA ASP A 333 -16.10 0.34 12.53
C ASP A 333 -15.34 1.17 13.58
N THR A 334 -15.70 1.00 14.85
CA THR A 334 -15.00 1.54 16.03
C THR A 334 -14.07 0.52 16.70
N PHE A 335 -14.01 -0.73 16.22
CA PHE A 335 -13.15 -1.77 16.79
C PHE A 335 -11.68 -1.32 16.82
N GLU A 336 -11.04 -1.49 17.98
CA GLU A 336 -9.64 -1.21 18.23
C GLU A 336 -8.85 -2.51 18.40
N LEU A 337 -7.81 -2.69 17.59
CA LEU A 337 -6.84 -3.78 17.74
C LEU A 337 -5.63 -3.24 18.50
N SER A 338 -5.16 -3.96 19.51
CA SER A 338 -3.98 -3.61 20.31
C SER A 338 -3.13 -4.83 20.63
N ASN A 339 -1.92 -4.60 21.15
CA ASN A 339 -1.07 -5.69 21.65
C ASN A 339 -1.72 -6.52 22.78
N GLU A 340 -2.81 -6.04 23.41
CA GLU A 340 -3.48 -6.70 24.54
C GLU A 340 -4.59 -7.64 24.08
N ASN A 341 -5.29 -7.32 22.98
CA ASN A 341 -6.41 -8.12 22.47
C ASN A 341 -6.09 -8.92 21.19
N PHE A 342 -4.90 -8.72 20.59
CA PHE A 342 -4.50 -9.31 19.31
C PHE A 342 -4.72 -10.83 19.21
N THR A 343 -4.33 -11.59 20.25
CA THR A 343 -4.39 -13.05 20.27
C THR A 343 -5.81 -13.62 20.50
N ALA A 344 -6.78 -12.76 20.83
CA ALA A 344 -8.19 -13.15 20.91
C ALA A 344 -8.86 -13.23 19.53
N VAL A 345 -8.32 -12.55 18.53
CA VAL A 345 -8.83 -12.55 17.16
C VAL A 345 -8.29 -13.76 16.38
N ARG A 346 -9.20 -14.55 15.80
CA ARG A 346 -8.88 -15.79 15.09
C ARG A 346 -9.39 -15.69 13.65
N LEU A 347 -8.58 -16.11 12.66
CA LEU A 347 -9.00 -16.05 11.25
C LEU A 347 -9.82 -17.29 10.87
N PRO A 348 -10.78 -17.19 9.92
CA PRO A 348 -11.71 -18.28 9.63
C PRO A 348 -11.08 -19.60 9.18
N ASN A 349 -9.87 -19.57 8.61
CA ASN A 349 -9.20 -20.73 8.03
C ASN A 349 -8.07 -21.33 8.90
N GLU A 350 -7.94 -20.90 10.16
CA GLU A 350 -6.82 -21.28 11.05
C GLU A 350 -6.64 -22.79 11.22
N ALA A 351 -7.73 -23.53 11.39
CA ALA A 351 -7.70 -24.97 11.65
C ALA A 351 -7.39 -25.84 10.40
N ASN A 352 -7.36 -25.25 9.20
CA ASN A 352 -7.34 -25.99 7.93
C ASN A 352 -5.94 -26.11 7.30
N PHE A 353 -4.88 -26.02 8.12
CA PHE A 353 -3.51 -26.23 7.71
C PHE A 353 -2.89 -27.44 8.42
N THR A 354 -2.41 -28.40 7.65
CA THR A 354 -1.71 -29.59 8.13
C THR A 354 -0.20 -29.47 7.90
N GLN A 355 0.57 -30.27 8.64
CA GLN A 355 1.97 -30.51 8.29
C GLN A 355 2.05 -31.37 7.02
N ASP A 356 3.17 -31.28 6.31
CA ASP A 356 3.43 -32.05 5.09
C ASP A 356 3.33 -33.57 5.33
N ASP A 357 2.25 -34.15 4.83
CA ASP A 357 1.87 -35.55 4.96
C ASP A 357 2.09 -36.35 3.66
N ARG A 358 2.82 -35.78 2.68
CA ARG A 358 3.13 -36.43 1.40
C ARG A 358 3.75 -37.81 1.56
N LEU A 359 4.48 -38.11 2.63
CA LEU A 359 5.06 -39.44 2.84
C LEU A 359 4.05 -40.49 3.34
N SER A 360 2.91 -40.08 3.89
CA SER A 360 1.78 -40.94 4.26
C SER A 360 0.75 -41.09 3.13
N GLU A 361 0.69 -40.15 2.19
CA GLU A 361 -0.19 -40.21 1.03
C GLU A 361 0.03 -41.47 0.17
N PRO A 362 -1.01 -42.28 -0.16
CA PRO A 362 -0.87 -43.55 -0.86
C PRO A 362 -0.12 -43.47 -2.19
N HIS A 363 -0.19 -42.32 -2.86
CA HIS A 363 0.49 -42.02 -4.13
C HIS A 363 2.03 -42.01 -4.01
N TYR A 364 2.56 -41.54 -2.88
CA TYR A 364 4.01 -41.41 -2.66
C TYR A 364 4.57 -42.45 -1.67
N ALA A 365 3.74 -42.95 -0.75
CA ALA A 365 4.11 -44.01 0.21
C ALA A 365 4.56 -45.30 -0.51
N ASN A 366 4.00 -45.57 -1.69
CA ASN A 366 4.38 -46.69 -2.54
C ASN A 366 5.52 -46.33 -3.51
N ARG A 367 6.75 -46.20 -3.01
CA ARG A 367 7.98 -46.24 -3.85
C ARG A 367 8.22 -47.65 -4.42
N ARG A 368 7.32 -48.11 -5.27
CA ARG A 368 7.47 -49.37 -6.03
C ARG A 368 8.40 -49.11 -7.21
N ASP A 369 9.19 -50.13 -7.56
CA ASP A 369 10.10 -50.07 -8.69
C ASP A 369 9.36 -49.61 -9.95
N PRO A 370 9.94 -48.70 -10.76
CA PRO A 370 9.27 -48.17 -11.94
C PRO A 370 9.00 -49.30 -12.93
N CYS A 371 7.84 -49.26 -13.59
CA CYS A 371 7.59 -50.17 -14.68
C CYS A 371 8.54 -49.88 -15.85
N MET A 372 9.26 -50.91 -16.31
CA MET A 372 10.26 -50.81 -17.37
C MET A 372 9.77 -51.27 -18.75
N SER A 373 8.63 -51.97 -18.82
CA SER A 373 8.12 -52.55 -20.07
C SER A 373 6.60 -52.78 -20.03
N SER A 374 5.90 -52.46 -21.12
CA SER A 374 4.46 -52.75 -21.31
C SER A 374 3.54 -52.18 -20.21
N CYS A 375 3.85 -50.97 -19.74
CA CYS A 375 3.29 -50.39 -18.51
C CYS A 375 1.82 -49.97 -18.59
N VAL A 376 1.36 -49.58 -19.78
CA VAL A 376 -0.04 -49.23 -20.06
C VAL A 376 -0.40 -49.84 -21.41
N PRO A 377 -1.56 -50.52 -21.55
CA PRO A 377 -2.00 -51.04 -22.84
C PRO A 377 -2.44 -49.91 -23.78
N GLY A 378 -2.08 -50.00 -25.06
CA GLY A 378 -2.48 -49.05 -26.10
C GLY A 378 -1.35 -48.10 -26.55
N LYS A 379 -1.73 -47.06 -27.29
CA LYS A 379 -0.82 -45.97 -27.67
C LYS A 379 -1.05 -44.77 -26.76
N ALA A 380 0.01 -44.03 -26.44
CA ALA A 380 -0.12 -42.73 -25.81
C ALA A 380 -0.93 -41.78 -26.71
N GLN A 381 -1.81 -40.99 -26.10
CA GLN A 381 -2.61 -39.95 -26.75
C GLN A 381 -2.15 -38.60 -26.23
N ILE A 382 -2.09 -37.59 -27.11
CA ILE A 382 -1.76 -36.22 -26.71
C ILE A 382 -3.07 -35.54 -26.28
N THR A 383 -3.13 -35.05 -25.04
CA THR A 383 -4.34 -34.40 -24.50
C THR A 383 -4.29 -32.88 -24.54
N THR A 384 -3.10 -32.29 -24.66
CA THR A 384 -2.90 -30.83 -24.62
C THR A 384 -1.57 -30.46 -25.28
N HIS A 385 -1.56 -29.39 -26.07
CA HIS A 385 -0.34 -28.79 -26.62
C HIS A 385 -0.12 -27.40 -26.01
N ALA A 386 1.08 -27.10 -25.53
CA ALA A 386 1.41 -25.77 -24.95
C ALA A 386 1.25 -24.64 -25.98
N ALA A 387 1.52 -24.93 -27.26
CA ALA A 387 1.34 -24.00 -28.39
C ALA A 387 -0.13 -23.56 -28.62
N VAL A 388 -1.13 -24.23 -28.01
CA VAL A 388 -2.53 -23.77 -28.05
C VAL A 388 -2.78 -22.58 -27.11
N LEU A 389 -1.97 -22.43 -26.06
CA LEU A 389 -2.06 -21.30 -25.13
C LEU A 389 -1.27 -20.08 -25.60
N ASP A 390 -0.16 -20.31 -26.30
CA ASP A 390 0.68 -19.28 -26.94
C ASP A 390 0.99 -18.05 -26.06
N VAL A 391 1.60 -18.32 -24.90
CA VAL A 391 2.04 -17.31 -23.92
C VAL A 391 3.54 -17.35 -23.62
N THR A 392 4.30 -18.08 -24.44
CA THR A 392 5.77 -18.16 -24.31
C THR A 392 6.40 -17.00 -25.07
N PRO A 393 7.28 -16.19 -24.47
CA PRO A 393 7.99 -15.15 -25.21
C PRO A 393 8.85 -15.74 -26.33
N GLU A 394 8.74 -15.17 -27.52
CA GLU A 394 9.51 -15.58 -28.71
C GLU A 394 10.78 -14.74 -28.88
N ASP A 395 11.82 -15.37 -29.45
CA ASP A 395 13.04 -14.66 -29.84
C ASP A 395 12.82 -13.93 -31.17
N ALA A 396 13.31 -12.69 -31.27
CA ALA A 396 13.12 -11.88 -32.46
C ALA A 396 13.82 -12.47 -33.70
N GLY A 397 13.05 -13.21 -34.52
CA GLY A 397 13.53 -13.85 -35.75
C GLY A 397 13.29 -15.37 -35.83
N THR A 398 12.62 -16.00 -34.85
CA THR A 398 11.94 -17.28 -35.11
C THR A 398 10.79 -17.06 -36.08
N ASP A 399 10.62 -17.96 -37.04
CA ASP A 399 9.61 -17.85 -38.10
C ASP A 399 8.22 -18.27 -37.57
N ASP A 400 7.22 -17.40 -37.71
CA ASP A 400 5.82 -17.62 -37.29
C ASP A 400 5.18 -18.89 -37.94
N SER A 401 5.87 -19.52 -38.88
CA SER A 401 5.43 -20.70 -39.63
C SER A 401 5.44 -22.02 -38.85
N GLU A 402 6.11 -22.09 -37.68
CA GLU A 402 6.08 -23.27 -36.79
C GLU A 402 5.01 -23.22 -35.69
N ALA A 403 4.15 -22.20 -35.64
CA ALA A 403 2.94 -22.26 -34.84
C ALA A 403 2.03 -23.39 -35.38
N PRO A 404 1.82 -24.51 -34.65
CA PRO A 404 0.95 -25.57 -35.13
C PRO A 404 -0.46 -25.02 -35.22
N ALA A 405 -0.99 -25.00 -36.44
CA ALA A 405 -2.35 -24.53 -36.71
C ALA A 405 -3.34 -25.19 -35.74
N ALA A 406 -4.27 -24.39 -35.20
CA ALA A 406 -5.32 -24.89 -34.32
C ALA A 406 -6.14 -25.96 -35.03
N GLY A 407 -5.84 -27.23 -34.75
CA GLY A 407 -6.33 -28.38 -35.50
C GLY A 407 -5.22 -29.38 -35.86
N ILE A 408 -4.76 -30.14 -34.87
CA ILE A 408 -4.21 -31.48 -35.10
C ILE A 408 -5.21 -32.44 -34.43
N GLU A 409 -5.79 -33.34 -35.23
CA GLU A 409 -6.78 -34.36 -34.81
C GLU A 409 -6.16 -35.51 -33.99
#